data_AF-A0A965F3I5-F1
#
_entry.id   AF-A0A965F3I5-F1
#
_cell.length_a   1.000
_cell.length_b   1.000
_cell.length_c   1.000
_cell.angle_alpha   90.00
_cell.angle_beta   90.00
_cell.angle_gamma   90.00
#
_symmetry.space_group_name_H-M   'P 1'
#
loop_
_entity.id
_entity.type
_entity.pdbx_description
1 polymer ?
#
loop_
_entity_poly.entity_id
_entity_poly.type
_entity_poly.pdbx_seq_one_letter_code
_entity_poly.pdbx_strand_id
1 'polypeptide(L)'
;MATISKLETPRESRRSLRPNYDPEVIGRISEAFARFIGTARFLVYMTVFVATWIIWNFFAPENLRFDEYPYIFLTFMLSLQASYAAPLILLAQNRQADRDRVTSQEDRDRDERNLAVTEFMVREIAAMRQDLLSDIKEMLDEKLGSDSKGNAE
;
A
#
# COMPACT_ATOMS: atom_id res chain seq x y z
N MET A 1 -17.23 -23.16 54.04
CA MET A 1 -15.87 -23.20 53.42
C MET A 1 -16.02 -23.83 52.05
N ALA A 2 -15.99 -23.00 51.00
CA ALA A 2 -16.18 -23.44 49.62
C ALA A 2 -14.87 -24.00 49.05
N THR A 3 -14.85 -25.25 48.64
CA THR A 3 -13.69 -25.89 48.03
C THR A 3 -13.67 -25.57 46.54
N ILE A 4 -12.54 -25.04 46.09
CA ILE A 4 -12.27 -24.46 44.77
C ILE A 4 -12.50 -25.50 43.67
N SER A 5 -13.39 -25.18 42.74
CA SER A 5 -13.62 -25.93 41.51
C SER A 5 -12.39 -25.79 40.61
N LYS A 6 -11.68 -26.91 40.37
CA LYS A 6 -10.58 -26.98 39.41
C LYS A 6 -11.11 -26.64 38.02
N LEU A 7 -10.69 -25.51 37.48
CA LEU A 7 -10.90 -25.17 36.06
C LEU A 7 -10.25 -26.25 35.20
N GLU A 8 -11.06 -27.09 34.57
CA GLU A 8 -10.65 -27.89 33.42
C GLU A 8 -10.43 -26.93 32.25
N THR A 9 -9.17 -26.58 31.99
CA THR A 9 -8.79 -25.94 30.73
C THR A 9 -8.77 -27.01 29.63
N PRO A 10 -9.64 -26.95 28.61
CA PRO A 10 -9.55 -27.87 27.49
C PRO A 10 -8.25 -27.59 26.72
N ARG A 11 -7.36 -28.58 26.66
CA ARG A 11 -6.22 -28.59 25.75
C ARG A 11 -6.76 -28.67 24.31
N GLU A 12 -6.97 -27.52 23.66
CA GLU A 12 -7.11 -27.47 22.20
C GLU A 12 -5.77 -27.82 21.55
N SER A 13 -5.53 -29.11 21.33
CA SER A 13 -4.54 -29.60 20.37
C SER A 13 -5.10 -29.46 18.95
N ARG A 14 -5.36 -28.21 18.51
CA ARG A 14 -5.61 -27.93 17.09
C ARG A 14 -4.27 -27.99 16.37
N ARG A 15 -3.92 -29.18 15.89
CA ARG A 15 -2.82 -29.39 14.95
C ARG A 15 -3.21 -28.69 13.65
N SER A 16 -2.95 -27.40 13.56
CA SER A 16 -3.21 -26.62 12.35
C SER A 16 -2.21 -27.06 11.28
N LEU A 17 -2.66 -27.92 10.38
CA LEU A 17 -2.00 -28.21 9.10
C LEU A 17 -2.15 -26.99 8.18
N ARG A 18 -1.68 -25.82 8.61
CA ARG A 18 -1.51 -24.68 7.71
C ARG A 18 -0.25 -24.99 6.91
N PRO A 19 -0.34 -25.17 5.58
CA PRO A 19 0.86 -25.19 4.76
C PRO A 19 1.56 -23.84 4.99
N ASN A 20 2.79 -23.88 5.50
CA ASN A 20 3.59 -22.67 5.70
C ASN A 20 4.07 -22.20 4.31
N TYR A 21 3.19 -21.50 3.59
CA TYR A 21 3.58 -20.79 2.39
C TYR A 21 4.40 -19.59 2.81
N ASP A 22 5.71 -19.58 2.53
CA ASP A 22 6.57 -18.44 2.85
C ASP A 22 6.10 -17.19 2.10
N PRO A 23 5.50 -16.21 2.81
CA PRO A 23 4.93 -15.03 2.18
C PRO A 23 6.02 -14.17 1.51
N GLU A 24 7.28 -14.36 1.88
CA GLU A 24 8.45 -13.66 1.33
C GLU A 24 8.78 -14.09 -0.10
N VAL A 25 8.66 -15.39 -0.43
CA VAL A 25 8.96 -15.92 -1.76
C VAL A 25 7.92 -15.43 -2.77
N ILE A 26 6.64 -15.55 -2.40
CA ILE A 26 5.55 -14.99 -3.20
C ILE A 26 5.68 -13.46 -3.26
N GLY A 27 6.11 -12.83 -2.15
CA GLY A 27 6.47 -11.41 -2.02
C GLY A 27 7.29 -10.92 -3.21
N ARG A 28 8.47 -11.51 -3.33
CA ARG A 28 9.48 -11.20 -4.35
C ARG A 28 9.00 -11.50 -5.77
N ILE A 29 8.29 -12.62 -5.97
CA ILE A 29 7.74 -12.99 -7.28
C ILE A 29 6.73 -11.94 -7.76
N SER A 30 5.78 -11.51 -6.92
CA SER A 30 4.80 -10.52 -7.39
C SER A 30 5.39 -9.13 -7.58
N GLU A 31 6.46 -8.75 -6.87
CA GLU A 31 7.16 -7.49 -7.14
C GLU A 31 7.92 -7.52 -8.47
N ALA A 32 8.52 -8.66 -8.81
CA ALA A 32 9.11 -8.87 -10.14
C ALA A 32 8.03 -8.86 -11.23
N PHE A 33 6.90 -9.54 -11.03
CA PHE A 33 5.78 -9.56 -11.96
C PHE A 33 5.13 -8.17 -12.13
N ALA A 34 4.94 -7.41 -11.05
CA ALA A 34 4.38 -6.06 -11.13
C ALA A 34 5.27 -5.11 -11.94
N ARG A 35 6.59 -5.15 -11.72
CA ARG A 35 7.56 -4.39 -12.53
C ARG A 35 7.58 -4.84 -13.99
N PHE A 36 7.40 -6.13 -14.23
CA PHE A 36 7.40 -6.71 -15.57
C PHE A 36 6.14 -6.33 -16.38
N ILE A 37 4.96 -6.43 -15.78
CA ILE A 37 3.66 -6.09 -16.42
C ILE A 37 3.49 -4.57 -16.56
N GLY A 38 3.97 -3.78 -15.60
CA GLY A 38 3.86 -2.32 -15.64
C GLY A 38 4.75 -1.63 -16.69
N THR A 39 5.63 -2.38 -17.37
CA THR A 39 6.56 -1.83 -18.36
C THR A 39 6.14 -2.21 -19.79
N ALA A 40 6.16 -1.25 -20.73
CA ALA A 40 5.87 -1.48 -22.16
C ALA A 40 6.75 -2.57 -22.83
N ARG A 41 7.84 -2.99 -22.18
CA ARG A 41 8.74 -4.06 -22.62
C ARG A 41 8.04 -5.43 -22.75
N PHE A 42 7.03 -5.72 -21.93
CA PHE A 42 6.30 -7.00 -22.02
C PHE A 42 5.55 -7.13 -23.35
N LEU A 43 4.84 -6.07 -23.74
CA LEU A 43 4.10 -6.03 -25.00
C LEU A 43 5.04 -6.20 -26.19
N VAL A 44 6.17 -5.50 -26.19
CA VAL A 44 7.19 -5.62 -27.24
C VAL A 44 7.71 -7.05 -27.35
N TYR A 45 8.08 -7.68 -26.23
CA TYR A 45 8.55 -9.06 -26.22
C TYR A 45 7.49 -10.03 -26.76
N MET A 46 6.23 -9.89 -26.34
CA MET A 46 5.13 -10.73 -26.82
C MET A 46 4.86 -10.56 -28.31
N THR A 47 4.89 -9.33 -28.82
CA THR A 47 4.75 -9.07 -30.26
C THR A 47 5.90 -9.69 -31.05
N VAL A 48 7.15 -9.57 -30.59
CA VAL A 48 8.32 -10.18 -31.24
C VAL A 48 8.22 -11.71 -31.23
N PHE A 49 7.78 -12.31 -30.12
CA PHE A 49 7.58 -13.75 -30.01
C PHE A 49 6.55 -14.26 -31.02
N VAL A 50 5.36 -13.63 -31.07
CA VAL A 50 4.30 -13.99 -32.03
C VAL A 50 4.75 -13.79 -33.47
N ALA A 51 5.40 -12.66 -33.77
CA ALA A 51 5.94 -12.38 -35.10
C ALA A 51 6.97 -13.42 -35.52
N THR A 52 7.91 -13.78 -34.64
CA THR A 52 8.94 -14.79 -34.90
C THR A 52 8.31 -16.17 -35.15
N TRP A 53 7.26 -16.53 -34.40
CA TRP A 53 6.54 -17.80 -34.60
C TRP A 53 5.84 -17.87 -35.96
N ILE A 54 5.16 -16.78 -36.34
CA ILE A 54 4.50 -16.68 -37.65
C ILE A 54 5.54 -16.74 -38.77
N ILE A 55 6.63 -15.97 -38.67
CA ILE A 55 7.72 -15.97 -39.65
C ILE A 55 8.30 -17.39 -39.79
N TRP A 56 8.59 -18.05 -38.67
CA TRP A 56 9.12 -19.41 -38.67
C TRP A 56 8.17 -20.39 -39.39
N ASN A 57 6.87 -20.38 -39.06
CA ASN A 57 5.90 -21.29 -39.69
C ASN A 57 5.53 -20.93 -41.14
N PHE A 58 5.74 -19.67 -41.54
CA PHE A 58 5.51 -19.22 -42.91
C PHE A 58 6.68 -19.56 -43.84
N PHE A 59 7.93 -19.37 -43.38
CA PHE A 59 9.12 -19.66 -44.18
C PHE A 59 9.60 -21.12 -44.07
N ALA A 60 9.10 -21.89 -43.11
CA ALA A 60 9.43 -23.31 -42.97
C ALA A 60 8.88 -24.12 -44.18
N PRO A 61 9.70 -25.02 -44.78
CA PRO A 61 9.23 -26.02 -45.75
C PRO A 61 8.13 -26.91 -45.16
N GLU A 62 7.20 -27.44 -45.97
CA GLU A 62 6.05 -28.27 -45.53
C GLU A 62 6.43 -29.41 -44.56
N ASN A 63 7.62 -29.98 -44.74
CA ASN A 63 8.20 -31.05 -43.92
C ASN A 63 8.73 -30.60 -42.54
N LEU A 64 8.84 -29.30 -42.28
CA LEU A 64 9.30 -28.68 -41.01
C LEU A 64 8.29 -27.68 -40.42
N ARG A 65 7.11 -27.54 -41.04
CA ARG A 65 6.02 -26.69 -40.51
C ARG A 65 5.43 -27.35 -39.28
N PHE A 66 5.76 -26.79 -38.13
CA PHE A 66 5.33 -27.31 -36.83
C PHE A 66 3.85 -26.93 -36.55
N ASP A 67 3.40 -25.78 -37.05
CA ASP A 67 2.07 -25.21 -36.82
C ASP A 67 1.56 -24.50 -38.08
N GLU A 68 0.82 -25.23 -38.92
CA GLU A 68 0.24 -24.70 -40.16
C GLU A 68 -1.05 -23.89 -39.88
N TYR A 69 -1.43 -22.99 -40.80
CA TYR A 69 -2.64 -22.17 -40.65
C TYR A 69 -3.86 -23.09 -40.40
N PRO A 70 -4.59 -22.95 -39.26
CA PRO A 70 -4.82 -21.73 -38.48
C PRO A 70 -3.99 -21.51 -37.20
N TYR A 71 -2.78 -22.06 -37.07
CA TYR A 71 -1.88 -21.92 -35.91
C TYR A 71 -2.48 -22.42 -34.58
N ILE A 72 -2.82 -23.71 -34.53
CA ILE A 72 -3.52 -24.33 -33.39
C ILE A 72 -2.64 -24.33 -32.14
N PHE A 73 -1.33 -24.52 -32.27
CA PHE A 73 -0.42 -24.56 -31.13
C PHE A 73 -0.21 -23.17 -30.52
N LEU A 74 -0.03 -22.14 -31.36
CA LEU A 74 0.05 -20.76 -30.89
C LEU A 74 -1.24 -20.39 -30.15
N THR A 75 -2.40 -20.69 -30.72
CA THR A 75 -3.71 -20.39 -30.11
C THR A 75 -3.90 -21.12 -28.79
N PHE A 76 -3.51 -22.39 -28.72
CA PHE A 76 -3.54 -23.18 -27.50
C PHE A 76 -2.63 -22.59 -26.42
N MET A 77 -1.40 -22.24 -26.78
CA MET A 77 -0.43 -21.65 -25.83
C MET A 77 -0.93 -20.31 -25.29
N LEU A 78 -1.47 -19.42 -26.13
CA LEU A 78 -2.03 -18.15 -25.69
C LEU A 78 -3.26 -18.33 -24.78
N SER A 79 -4.11 -19.31 -25.09
CA SER A 79 -5.28 -19.64 -24.27
C SER A 79 -4.87 -20.19 -22.90
N LEU A 80 -3.86 -21.07 -22.86
CA LEU A 80 -3.28 -21.59 -21.63
C LEU A 80 -2.60 -20.48 -20.82
N GLN A 81 -1.86 -19.59 -21.48
CA GLN A 81 -1.21 -18.43 -20.85
C GLN A 81 -2.26 -17.56 -20.14
N ALA A 82 -3.36 -17.23 -20.80
CA ALA A 82 -4.44 -16.44 -20.21
C ALA A 82 -5.07 -17.16 -19.00
N SER A 83 -5.29 -18.47 -19.12
CA SER A 83 -5.88 -19.30 -18.06
C SER A 83 -5.00 -19.35 -16.80
N TYR A 84 -3.68 -19.45 -16.93
CA TYR A 84 -2.75 -19.44 -15.79
C TYR A 84 -2.47 -18.03 -15.25
N ALA A 85 -2.57 -16.99 -16.09
CA ALA A 85 -2.41 -15.62 -15.64
C ALA A 85 -3.51 -15.19 -14.66
N ALA A 86 -4.77 -15.58 -14.89
CA ALA A 86 -5.90 -15.21 -14.04
C ALA A 86 -5.73 -15.57 -12.54
N PRO A 87 -5.42 -16.81 -12.14
CA PRO A 87 -5.22 -17.15 -10.73
C PRO A 87 -3.98 -16.48 -10.13
N LEU A 88 -2.91 -16.32 -10.90
CA LEU A 88 -1.70 -15.64 -10.43
C LEU A 88 -1.98 -14.15 -10.16
N ILE A 89 -2.75 -13.50 -11.03
CA ILE A 89 -3.21 -12.13 -10.85
C ILE A 89 -4.11 -12.03 -9.61
N LEU A 90 -5.04 -12.97 -9.40
CA LEU A 90 -5.90 -12.98 -8.20
C LEU A 90 -5.08 -13.11 -6.91
N LEU A 91 -4.05 -13.95 -6.87
CA LEU A 91 -3.14 -14.02 -5.72
C LEU A 91 -2.35 -12.71 -5.52
N ALA A 92 -1.89 -12.09 -6.61
CA ALA A 92 -1.19 -10.81 -6.54
C ALA A 92 -2.10 -9.68 -6.05
N GLN A 93 -3.37 -9.68 -6.49
CA GLN A 93 -4.38 -8.70 -6.10
C GLN A 93 -4.79 -8.83 -4.63
N ASN A 94 -5.05 -10.05 -4.13
CA ASN A 94 -5.38 -10.24 -2.70
C ASN A 94 -4.30 -9.67 -1.79
N ARG A 95 -3.02 -9.84 -2.15
CA ARG A 95 -1.92 -9.31 -1.35
C ARG A 95 -1.70 -7.80 -1.53
N GLN A 96 -1.99 -7.24 -2.70
CA GLN A 96 -2.03 -5.78 -2.87
C GLN A 96 -3.12 -5.19 -1.96
N ALA A 97 -4.32 -5.76 -1.98
CA ALA A 97 -5.42 -5.34 -1.12
C ALA A 97 -5.10 -5.44 0.39
N ASP A 98 -4.40 -6.51 0.81
CA ASP A 98 -3.96 -6.64 2.20
C ASP A 98 -2.96 -5.55 2.61
N ARG A 99 -1.99 -5.23 1.74
CA ARG A 99 -1.05 -4.12 1.99
C ARG A 99 -1.75 -2.76 1.99
N ASP A 100 -2.61 -2.51 1.02
CA ASP A 100 -3.36 -1.26 0.92
C ASP A 100 -4.26 -1.06 2.15
N ARG A 101 -4.81 -2.16 2.69
CA ARG A 101 -5.58 -2.13 3.93
C ARG A 101 -4.72 -1.75 5.14
N VAL A 102 -3.52 -2.31 5.28
CA VAL A 102 -2.59 -1.96 6.38
C VAL A 102 -2.15 -0.52 6.25
N THR A 103 -1.72 -0.08 5.06
CA THR A 103 -1.34 1.31 4.80
C THR A 103 -2.50 2.26 5.12
N SER A 104 -3.73 1.93 4.71
CA SER A 104 -4.91 2.73 5.02
C SER A 104 -5.22 2.81 6.52
N GLN A 105 -4.89 1.78 7.30
CA GLN A 105 -5.04 1.83 8.76
C GLN A 105 -3.97 2.71 9.40
N GLU A 106 -2.71 2.55 8.98
CA GLU A 106 -1.62 3.40 9.47
C GLU A 106 -1.83 4.88 9.14
N ASP A 107 -2.33 5.19 7.95
CA ASP A 107 -2.62 6.57 7.56
C ASP A 107 -3.75 7.17 8.40
N ARG A 108 -4.79 6.40 8.73
CA ARG A 108 -5.84 6.85 9.66
C ARG A 108 -5.28 7.14 11.06
N ASP A 109 -4.46 6.24 11.59
CA ASP A 109 -3.83 6.43 12.91
C ASP A 109 -2.89 7.65 12.92
N ARG A 110 -2.17 7.89 11.81
CA ARG A 110 -1.33 9.08 11.63
C ARG A 110 -2.19 10.34 11.56
N ASP A 111 -3.29 10.31 10.82
CA ASP A 111 -4.20 11.46 10.68
C ASP A 111 -4.84 11.83 12.03
N GLU A 112 -5.26 10.85 12.83
CA GLU A 112 -5.77 11.09 14.18
C GLU A 112 -4.70 11.75 15.08
N ARG A 113 -3.45 11.28 15.01
CA ARG A 113 -2.34 11.89 15.76
C ARG A 113 -2.03 13.30 15.25
N ASN A 114 -2.04 13.51 13.94
CA ASN A 114 -1.80 14.81 13.32
C ASN A 114 -2.90 15.81 13.70
N LEU A 115 -4.16 15.36 13.76
CA LEU A 115 -5.27 16.17 14.24
C LEU A 115 -5.03 16.59 15.70
N ALA A 116 -4.70 15.65 16.58
CA ALA A 116 -4.41 15.94 17.98
C ALA A 116 -3.22 16.90 18.16
N VAL A 117 -2.14 16.72 17.39
CA VAL A 117 -0.99 17.64 17.37
C VAL A 117 -1.42 19.03 16.90
N THR A 118 -2.25 19.11 15.87
CA THR A 118 -2.76 20.38 15.34
C THR A 118 -3.65 21.09 16.36
N GLU A 119 -4.56 20.37 17.02
CA GLU A 119 -5.42 20.92 18.08
C GLU A 119 -4.59 21.45 19.26
N PHE A 120 -3.56 20.71 19.66
CA PHE A 120 -2.62 21.16 20.68
C PHE A 120 -1.90 22.45 20.26
N MET A 121 -1.33 22.48 19.05
CA MET A 121 -0.64 23.66 18.51
C MET A 121 -1.56 24.88 18.43
N VAL A 122 -2.81 24.69 18.00
CA VAL A 122 -3.81 25.78 17.92
C VAL A 122 -4.10 26.33 19.31
N ARG A 123 -4.25 25.46 20.31
CA ARG A 123 -4.49 25.88 21.70
C ARG A 123 -3.30 26.64 22.27
N GLU A 124 -2.09 26.17 22.01
CA GLU A 124 -0.86 26.82 22.44
C GLU A 124 -0.67 28.19 21.78
N ILE A 125 -0.93 28.29 20.48
CA ILE A 125 -0.91 29.57 19.74
C ILE A 125 -1.94 30.55 20.31
N ALA A 126 -3.14 30.07 20.67
CA ALA A 126 -4.15 30.91 21.28
C ALA A 126 -3.72 31.42 22.66
N ALA A 127 -3.07 30.58 23.47
CA ALA A 127 -2.52 30.97 24.77
C ALA A 127 -1.39 32.00 24.61
N MET A 128 -0.40 31.74 23.74
CA MET A 128 0.67 32.70 23.45
C MET A 128 0.14 34.04 22.93
N ARG A 129 -0.91 34.02 22.08
CA ARG A 129 -1.54 35.25 21.61
C ARG A 129 -2.16 36.04 22.75
N GLN A 130 -2.82 35.38 23.70
CA GLN A 130 -3.41 36.06 24.85
C GLN A 130 -2.34 36.71 25.74
N ASP A 131 -1.25 35.99 25.99
CA ASP A 131 -0.10 36.45 26.77
C ASP A 131 0.55 37.71 26.14
N LEU A 132 0.83 37.66 24.84
CA LEU A 132 1.35 38.82 24.09
C LEU A 132 0.40 40.02 24.13
N LEU A 133 -0.91 39.79 24.11
CA LEU A 133 -1.90 40.88 24.18
C LEU A 133 -1.98 41.50 25.58
N SER A 134 -1.79 40.72 26.66
CA SER A 134 -1.69 41.28 28.01
C SER A 134 -0.44 42.14 28.17
N ASP A 135 0.71 41.64 27.71
CA ASP A 135 1.98 42.39 27.80
C ASP A 135 1.90 43.72 27.05
N ILE A 136 1.31 43.72 25.85
CA ILE A 136 1.11 44.95 25.07
C ILE A 136 0.20 45.94 25.80
N LYS A 137 -0.85 45.47 26.47
CA LYS A 137 -1.74 46.36 27.26
C LYS A 137 -1.01 46.97 28.44
N GLU A 138 -0.23 46.17 29.17
CA GLU A 138 0.54 46.65 30.33
C GLU A 138 1.56 47.70 29.93
N MET A 139 2.30 47.48 28.84
CA MET A 139 3.21 48.48 28.27
C MET A 139 2.48 49.77 27.85
N LEU A 140 1.26 49.66 27.32
CA LEU A 140 0.49 50.83 26.89
C LEU A 140 0.01 51.65 28.10
N ASP A 141 -0.48 50.98 29.15
CA ASP A 141 -0.94 51.62 30.39
C ASP A 141 0.23 52.28 31.14
N GLU A 142 1.40 51.64 31.19
CA GLU A 142 2.62 52.23 31.76
C GLU A 142 3.02 53.50 31.01
N LYS A 143 3.02 53.46 29.67
CA LYS A 143 3.41 54.60 28.83
C LYS A 143 2.40 55.76 28.91
N LEU A 144 1.10 55.46 28.92
CA LEU A 144 0.04 56.44 29.13
C LEU A 144 0.10 57.08 30.53
N GLY A 145 0.43 56.29 31.56
CA GLY A 145 0.64 56.78 32.92
C GLY A 145 1.87 57.68 33.05
N SER A 146 2.96 57.35 32.35
CA SER A 146 4.17 58.17 32.25
C SER A 146 3.89 59.52 31.56
N ASP A 147 3.22 59.51 30.41
CA ASP A 147 2.90 60.75 29.66
C ASP A 147 1.95 61.69 30.45
N SER A 148 1.01 61.12 31.22
CA SER A 148 0.13 61.90 32.10
C SER A 148 0.88 62.60 33.23
N LYS A 149 1.87 61.93 33.85
CA LYS A 149 2.70 62.53 34.90
C LYS A 149 3.66 63.60 34.36
N GLY A 150 4.23 63.39 33.16
CA GLY A 150 5.14 64.36 32.54
C GLY A 150 4.48 65.64 32.03
N ASN A 151 3.15 65.68 31.90
CA ASN A 151 2.39 66.85 31.43
C ASN A 151 1.75 67.66 32.58
N ALA A 152 1.92 67.20 33.83
CA ALA A 152 1.35 67.81 35.04
C ALA A 152 2.41 68.51 35.92
N GLU A 153 3.70 68.40 35.57
CA GLU A 153 4.83 69.19 36.10
C GLU A 153 5.20 70.31 35.12
#